data_AF-A0A3D5M6S2-F1
#
_entry.id   AF-A0A3D5M6S2-F1
#
_cell.length_a   1.000
_cell.length_b   1.000
_cell.length_c   1.000
_cell.angle_alpha   90.00
_cell.angle_beta   90.00
_cell.angle_gamma   90.00
#
_symmetry.space_group_name_H-M   'P 1'
#
loop_
_entity.id
_entity.type
_entity.pdbx_description
1 polymer ?
#
loop_
_entity_poly.entity_id
_entity_poly.type
_entity_poly.pdbx_seq_one_letter_code
_entity_poly.pdbx_strand_id
1 'polypeptide(L)'
;EGRDRIVVSHGHTSPGVYSVLAELGFVNNEEAVSSFRSTQNLFEGHIEREIPGVEWTTGNLGQGLSAACGMVLGDRIHGREIQAFVPMGDGEQQKGQISEARRFAVKYELHGVTAIIDRNRLQIGGDTDEIMPQDIRAGWESDGWHVAEIDGHDATAIYTTLKAAGEDKTKPWCIIANTVMGKGISFMENKAHFHGVALNAEELAAAVEELGEDPALWDMAPLEDRRSRRLESTVPTLPVVENSLKPGTAVTYSAETKTDCRSAFGRALHEVAQATDAVSPPIAAFDCDLEGSVKLGAFHKDYPNHFFQAGIQEHHTATCAGALSTCGVTTVFADFGVFGVCETYNQHRLSDINHAELKIACTHIGLDVGEDGKTHQCIDYVGLLRNIFGMRIFVPADPNQTDRIVRYAMTTRGMAFMGMGRSKLKTILDENGQPFFGADYQFERGQVDFIRKGQSGLVVAMGTPTGQALEAVDTLRQEGLDIGLAHIATPDFIDPAALAEIARQPFLATVEDHSVNTGLGACLAGALFSTGHAMPHLRIGVENYAPSGPSTEVYKHCGLDADSIREKVQAFALERQ
;
A
#
# COMPACT_ATOMS: atom_id res chain seq x y z
N GLU A 1 12.86 3.89 -20.38
CA GLU A 1 13.46 2.69 -19.75
C GLU A 1 14.96 2.86 -19.64
N GLY A 2 15.61 2.24 -18.65
CA GLY A 2 17.08 2.21 -18.52
C GLY A 2 17.78 3.56 -18.28
N ARG A 3 17.02 4.60 -17.91
CA ARG A 3 17.57 5.90 -17.51
C ARG A 3 17.89 5.89 -16.03
N ASP A 4 18.83 6.73 -15.62
CA ASP A 4 19.04 7.03 -14.21
C ASP A 4 17.77 7.63 -13.59
N ARG A 5 17.59 7.35 -12.30
CA ARG A 5 16.42 7.76 -11.53
C ARG A 5 16.82 8.77 -10.48
N ILE A 6 15.99 9.79 -10.29
CA ILE A 6 16.15 10.78 -9.22
C ILE A 6 14.89 10.74 -8.36
N VAL A 7 15.05 10.35 -7.10
CA VAL A 7 13.95 10.28 -6.13
C VAL A 7 14.18 11.34 -5.07
N VAL A 8 13.54 12.49 -5.23
CA VAL A 8 13.66 13.61 -4.29
C VAL A 8 12.78 13.33 -3.07
N SER A 9 13.37 12.88 -1.96
CA SER A 9 12.63 12.43 -0.77
C SER A 9 12.03 13.59 0.04
N HIS A 10 12.79 14.68 0.17
CA HIS A 10 12.38 15.95 0.77
C HIS A 10 11.42 16.74 -0.15
N GLY A 11 10.26 16.17 -0.46
CA GLY A 11 9.33 16.65 -1.49
C GLY A 11 8.77 18.05 -1.32
N HIS A 12 8.96 18.71 -0.17
CA HIS A 12 8.56 20.11 0.03
C HIS A 12 9.42 21.09 -0.78
N THR A 13 10.54 20.65 -1.34
CA THR A 13 11.39 21.42 -2.27
C THR A 13 10.86 21.41 -3.72
N SER A 14 9.58 21.07 -3.92
CA SER A 14 8.96 20.94 -5.24
C SER A 14 9.15 22.13 -6.18
N PRO A 15 9.14 23.42 -5.74
CA PRO A 15 9.44 24.53 -6.64
C PRO A 15 10.81 24.39 -7.33
N GLY A 16 11.85 24.03 -6.58
CA GLY A 16 13.20 23.86 -7.13
C GLY A 16 13.26 22.69 -8.12
N VAL A 17 12.57 21.59 -7.83
CA VAL A 17 12.50 20.44 -8.74
C VAL A 17 11.76 20.80 -10.03
N TYR A 18 10.62 21.47 -9.93
CA TYR A 18 9.86 21.90 -11.11
C TYR A 18 10.63 22.92 -11.94
N SER A 19 11.37 23.84 -11.33
CA SER A 19 12.27 24.76 -12.04
C SER A 19 13.34 24.00 -12.83
N VAL A 20 14.01 23.01 -12.22
CA VAL A 20 15.02 22.20 -12.93
C VAL A 20 14.39 21.41 -14.08
N LEU A 21 13.22 20.79 -13.87
CA LEU A 21 12.52 20.06 -14.93
C LEU A 21 12.08 20.99 -16.07
N ALA A 22 11.68 22.22 -15.78
CA ALA A 22 11.32 23.21 -16.78
C ALA A 22 12.52 23.63 -17.63
N GLU A 23 13.67 23.91 -17.00
CA GLU A 23 14.93 24.22 -17.68
C GLU A 23 15.43 23.07 -18.56
N LEU A 24 15.20 21.82 -18.13
CA LEU A 24 15.51 20.64 -18.93
C LEU A 24 14.47 20.34 -20.03
N GLY A 25 13.40 21.14 -20.12
CA GLY A 25 12.36 21.01 -21.15
C GLY A 25 11.35 19.88 -20.92
N PHE A 26 11.27 19.31 -19.71
CA PHE A 26 10.27 18.30 -19.36
C PHE A 26 8.87 18.90 -19.19
N VAL A 27 8.80 20.15 -18.73
CA VAL A 27 7.56 20.88 -18.48
C VAL A 27 7.67 22.33 -18.92
N ASN A 28 6.53 22.99 -19.10
CA ASN A 28 6.50 24.42 -19.42
C ASN A 28 6.72 25.27 -18.15
N ASN A 29 7.73 26.15 -18.16
CA ASN A 29 8.07 27.01 -17.02
C ASN A 29 6.92 27.94 -16.60
N GLU A 30 6.32 28.66 -17.56
CA GLU A 30 5.21 29.59 -17.27
C GLU A 30 4.02 28.88 -16.63
N GLU A 31 3.71 27.67 -17.10
CA GLU A 31 2.68 26.83 -16.52
C GLU A 31 3.03 26.41 -15.09
N ALA A 32 4.23 25.90 -14.86
CA ALA A 32 4.69 25.47 -13.54
C ALA A 32 4.58 26.60 -12.52
N VAL A 33 5.08 27.79 -12.86
CA VAL A 33 5.09 28.95 -11.96
C VAL A 33 3.69 29.53 -11.75
N SER A 34 2.92 29.78 -12.83
CA SER A 34 1.60 30.43 -12.72
C SER A 34 0.54 29.55 -12.07
N SER A 35 0.70 28.22 -12.11
CA SER A 35 -0.28 27.27 -11.57
C SER A 35 0.17 26.57 -10.28
N PHE A 36 1.37 26.86 -9.77
CA PHE A 36 1.88 26.25 -8.54
C PHE A 36 0.90 26.39 -7.37
N ARG A 37 0.61 25.26 -6.71
CA ARG A 37 -0.36 25.15 -5.60
C ARG A 37 -1.76 25.65 -5.95
N SER A 38 -2.15 25.59 -7.22
CA SER A 38 -3.51 25.83 -7.68
C SER A 38 -4.22 24.50 -7.89
N THR A 39 -5.51 24.42 -7.56
CA THR A 39 -6.35 23.21 -7.76
C THR A 39 -6.65 22.89 -9.23
N GLN A 40 -5.95 23.53 -10.16
CA GLN A 40 -6.24 23.51 -11.60
C GLN A 40 -5.13 22.84 -12.41
N ASN A 41 -4.03 22.45 -11.75
CA ASN A 41 -2.89 21.84 -12.40
C ASN A 41 -2.16 20.88 -11.44
N LEU A 42 -1.20 20.13 -11.97
CA LEU A 42 -0.44 19.07 -11.29
C LEU A 42 0.80 19.58 -10.54
N PHE A 43 1.10 20.88 -10.62
CA PHE A 43 2.21 21.50 -9.90
C PHE A 43 1.81 21.78 -8.45
N GLU A 44 1.77 20.73 -7.64
CA GLU A 44 1.30 20.78 -6.26
C GLU A 44 2.36 21.26 -5.26
N GLY A 45 1.95 21.38 -4.00
CA GLY A 45 2.81 21.88 -2.94
C GLY A 45 3.96 20.96 -2.54
N HIS A 46 3.91 19.70 -2.99
CA HIS A 46 4.98 18.72 -2.95
C HIS A 46 5.21 18.14 -4.34
N ILE A 47 6.24 17.32 -4.50
CA ILE A 47 6.61 16.69 -5.75
C ILE A 47 5.58 15.62 -6.12
N GLU A 48 5.13 15.61 -7.38
CA GLU A 48 4.07 14.71 -7.87
C GLU A 48 4.53 13.88 -9.07
N ARG A 49 4.25 12.57 -9.05
CA ARG A 49 4.68 11.58 -10.05
C ARG A 49 4.11 11.86 -11.43
N GLU A 50 2.95 12.51 -11.51
CA GLU A 50 2.32 12.93 -12.75
C GLU A 50 3.17 13.94 -13.53
N ILE A 51 4.07 14.66 -12.86
CA ILE A 51 4.98 15.60 -13.52
C ILE A 51 6.08 14.84 -14.28
N PRO A 52 6.25 15.07 -15.60
CA PRO A 52 7.28 14.42 -16.39
C PRO A 52 8.67 14.60 -15.79
N GLY A 53 9.39 13.48 -15.62
CA GLY A 53 10.71 13.45 -14.99
C GLY A 53 10.70 13.20 -13.49
N VAL A 54 9.53 13.23 -12.83
CA VAL A 54 9.37 12.80 -11.43
C VAL A 54 9.13 11.29 -11.38
N GLU A 55 9.90 10.60 -10.55
CA GLU A 55 9.79 9.14 -10.36
C GLU A 55 8.67 8.74 -9.39
N TRP A 56 8.52 9.52 -8.32
CA TRP A 56 7.73 9.18 -7.14
C TRP A 56 7.22 10.47 -6.47
N THR A 57 5.93 10.56 -6.20
CA THR A 57 5.32 11.56 -5.33
C THR A 57 5.89 11.41 -3.93
N THR A 58 6.41 12.50 -3.38
CA THR A 58 7.00 12.57 -2.03
C THR A 58 6.41 13.73 -1.24
N GLY A 59 6.82 13.87 0.03
CA GLY A 59 6.33 14.92 0.93
C GLY A 59 6.17 14.39 2.34
N ASN A 60 5.68 13.14 2.46
CA ASN A 60 5.83 12.40 3.71
C ASN A 60 7.27 11.91 3.83
N LEU A 61 8.06 12.62 4.63
CA LEU A 61 9.50 12.41 4.77
C LEU A 61 9.85 10.97 5.16
N GLY A 62 11.02 10.51 4.72
CA GLY A 62 11.64 9.25 5.09
C GLY A 62 11.38 8.09 4.14
N GLN A 63 10.70 8.32 3.02
CA GLN A 63 10.27 7.24 2.11
C GLN A 63 11.08 7.15 0.80
N GLY A 64 11.72 8.22 0.35
CA GLY A 64 12.37 8.26 -0.97
C GLY A 64 13.49 7.24 -1.14
N LEU A 65 14.28 6.97 -0.10
CA LEU A 65 15.32 5.93 -0.16
C LEU A 65 14.71 4.53 -0.34
N SER A 66 13.58 4.26 0.29
CA SER A 66 12.87 2.98 0.12
C SER A 66 12.32 2.84 -1.30
N ALA A 67 11.75 3.92 -1.85
CA ALA A 67 11.25 3.95 -3.22
C ALA A 67 12.37 3.72 -4.24
N ALA A 68 13.54 4.37 -4.05
CA ALA A 68 14.71 4.17 -4.89
C ALA A 68 15.20 2.70 -4.88
N CYS A 69 15.22 2.06 -3.71
CA CYS A 69 15.55 0.63 -3.62
C CYS A 69 14.61 -0.23 -4.48
N GLY A 70 13.30 0.03 -4.38
CA GLY A 70 12.28 -0.67 -5.16
C GLY A 70 12.45 -0.48 -6.66
N MET A 71 12.77 0.74 -7.09
CA MET A 71 12.98 1.05 -8.51
C MET A 71 14.24 0.39 -9.08
N VAL A 72 15.34 0.39 -8.34
CA VAL A 72 16.58 -0.29 -8.75
C VAL A 72 16.36 -1.80 -8.87
N LEU A 73 15.63 -2.40 -7.91
CA LEU A 73 15.26 -3.81 -8.00
C LEU A 73 14.31 -4.08 -9.17
N GLY A 74 13.36 -3.19 -9.44
CA GLY A 74 12.46 -3.29 -10.60
C GLY A 74 13.22 -3.28 -11.92
N ASP A 75 14.17 -2.37 -12.10
CA ASP A 75 15.04 -2.35 -13.29
C ASP A 75 15.94 -3.58 -13.37
N ARG A 76 16.47 -4.06 -12.24
CA ARG A 76 17.28 -5.30 -12.17
C ARG A 76 16.51 -6.53 -12.64
N ILE A 77 15.23 -6.65 -12.28
CA ILE A 77 14.35 -7.74 -12.74
C ILE A 77 14.22 -7.74 -14.26
N HIS A 78 14.23 -6.56 -14.89
CA HIS A 78 14.23 -6.41 -16.34
C HIS A 78 15.63 -6.51 -16.97
N GLY A 79 16.65 -6.91 -16.21
CA GLY A 79 18.03 -7.04 -16.67
C GLY A 79 18.73 -5.69 -16.92
N ARG A 80 18.24 -4.60 -16.33
CA ARG A 80 18.82 -3.27 -16.46
C ARG A 80 19.56 -2.87 -15.19
N GLU A 81 20.75 -2.32 -15.37
CA GLU A 81 21.50 -1.65 -14.30
C GLU A 81 21.33 -0.14 -14.47
N ILE A 82 20.89 0.53 -13.40
CA ILE A 82 20.65 1.98 -13.38
C ILE A 82 21.37 2.62 -12.20
N GLN A 83 21.60 3.93 -12.26
CA GLN A 83 21.92 4.72 -11.07
C GLN A 83 20.63 5.34 -10.50
N ALA A 84 20.54 5.40 -9.18
CA ALA A 84 19.46 6.07 -8.46
C ALA A 84 20.05 7.08 -7.49
N PHE A 85 19.70 8.36 -7.69
CA PHE A 85 20.11 9.46 -6.82
C PHE A 85 18.95 9.87 -5.93
N VAL A 86 19.20 10.00 -4.63
CA VAL A 86 18.15 10.25 -3.63
C VAL A 86 18.49 11.48 -2.80
N PRO A 87 18.14 12.69 -3.28
CA PRO A 87 18.18 13.91 -2.46
C PRO A 87 17.24 13.81 -1.26
N MET A 88 17.75 14.10 -0.07
CA MET A 88 17.08 13.99 1.23
C MET A 88 17.46 15.15 2.14
N GLY A 89 16.64 15.45 3.14
CA GLY A 89 16.98 16.41 4.19
C GLY A 89 17.76 15.76 5.34
N ASP A 90 18.48 16.56 6.12
CA ASP A 90 19.13 16.13 7.37
C ASP A 90 18.13 15.92 8.53
N GLY A 91 17.11 16.79 8.66
CA GLY A 91 15.99 16.57 9.59
C GLY A 91 15.18 15.32 9.26
N GLU A 92 15.08 14.96 7.98
CA GLU A 92 14.42 13.75 7.50
C GLU A 92 15.12 12.46 8.00
N GLN A 93 16.43 12.49 8.31
CA GLN A 93 17.20 11.33 8.75
C GLN A 93 16.72 10.72 10.08
N GLN A 94 15.90 11.46 10.84
CA GLN A 94 15.29 11.00 12.09
C GLN A 94 14.25 9.89 11.86
N LYS A 95 13.74 9.75 10.63
CA LYS A 95 12.74 8.74 10.27
C LYS A 95 13.36 7.32 10.33
N GLY A 96 12.80 6.47 11.18
CA GLY A 96 13.24 5.07 11.34
C GLY A 96 13.32 4.28 10.02
N GLN A 97 12.37 4.51 9.10
CA GLN A 97 12.32 3.88 7.78
C GLN A 97 13.61 4.08 6.94
N ILE A 98 14.36 5.16 7.13
CA ILE A 98 15.65 5.35 6.44
C ILE A 98 16.67 4.33 6.91
N SER A 99 16.71 4.02 8.21
CA SER A 99 17.59 2.99 8.76
C SER A 99 17.26 1.60 8.22
N GLU A 100 15.98 1.32 8.02
CA GLU A 100 15.54 0.09 7.38
C GLU A 100 16.08 -0.02 5.95
N ALA A 101 15.83 1.01 5.13
CA ALA A 101 16.26 1.07 3.74
C ALA A 101 17.78 1.01 3.56
N ARG A 102 18.56 1.63 4.47
CA ARG A 102 20.04 1.59 4.43
C ARG A 102 20.57 0.17 4.53
N ARG A 103 20.04 -0.63 5.45
CA ARG A 103 20.45 -2.03 5.65
C ARG A 103 20.01 -2.90 4.50
N PHE A 104 18.80 -2.68 4.00
CA PHE A 104 18.26 -3.39 2.85
C PHE A 104 19.11 -3.18 1.59
N ALA A 105 19.49 -1.93 1.30
CA ALA A 105 20.30 -1.60 0.13
C ALA A 105 21.67 -2.31 0.14
N VAL A 106 22.30 -2.44 1.32
CA VAL A 106 23.56 -3.18 1.47
C VAL A 106 23.35 -4.67 1.29
N LYS A 107 22.31 -5.25 1.93
CA LYS A 107 21.96 -6.66 1.80
C LYS A 107 21.78 -7.09 0.34
N TYR A 108 21.11 -6.25 -0.46
CA TYR A 108 20.79 -6.54 -1.85
C TYR A 108 21.79 -5.96 -2.85
N GLU A 109 22.95 -5.51 -2.38
CA GLU A 109 24.04 -5.04 -3.25
C GLU A 109 23.54 -3.95 -4.23
N LEU A 110 22.75 -2.99 -3.72
CA LEU A 110 22.18 -1.90 -4.52
C LEU A 110 23.23 -0.80 -4.75
N HIS A 111 24.39 -1.16 -5.29
CA HIS A 111 25.56 -0.28 -5.43
C HIS A 111 25.28 0.98 -6.26
N GLY A 112 24.31 0.93 -7.17
CA GLY A 112 23.88 2.09 -7.96
C GLY A 112 23.05 3.13 -7.19
N VAL A 113 22.77 2.93 -5.90
CA VAL A 113 22.04 3.90 -5.07
C VAL A 113 23.00 4.88 -4.42
N THR A 114 22.78 6.17 -4.68
CA THR A 114 23.50 7.29 -4.06
C THR A 114 22.52 8.19 -3.31
N ALA A 115 22.57 8.17 -1.99
CA ALA A 115 21.88 9.10 -1.11
C ALA A 115 22.64 10.44 -1.04
N ILE A 116 21.91 11.56 -1.10
CA ILE A 116 22.47 12.91 -1.01
C ILE A 116 21.72 13.63 0.10
N ILE A 117 22.40 13.92 1.21
CA ILE A 117 21.81 14.58 2.38
C ILE A 117 22.14 16.06 2.30
N ASP A 118 21.10 16.88 2.15
CA ASP A 118 21.13 18.33 2.34
C ASP A 118 21.28 18.64 3.83
N ARG A 119 22.53 18.79 4.29
CA ARG A 119 22.86 19.10 5.68
C ARG A 119 22.93 20.60 5.90
N ASN A 120 21.75 21.21 5.95
CA ASN A 120 21.56 22.64 6.18
C ASN A 120 21.40 23.00 7.67
N ARG A 121 21.32 21.99 8.55
CA ARG A 121 21.21 22.06 10.02
C ARG A 121 19.89 22.60 10.55
N LEU A 122 18.87 22.75 9.69
CA LEU A 122 17.60 23.35 10.08
C LEU A 122 16.42 22.47 9.67
N GLN A 123 15.45 22.40 10.57
CA GLN A 123 14.12 21.87 10.34
C GLN A 123 13.06 22.88 10.79
N ILE A 124 11.77 22.57 10.62
CA ILE A 124 10.66 23.46 11.01
C ILE A 124 10.83 23.97 12.44
N GLY A 125 11.22 23.08 13.36
CA GLY A 125 11.39 23.39 14.77
C GLY A 125 12.63 24.20 15.13
N GLY A 126 13.58 24.39 14.21
CA GLY A 126 14.87 25.04 14.48
C GLY A 126 16.07 24.15 14.15
N ASP A 127 17.16 24.35 14.89
CA ASP A 127 18.43 23.65 14.70
C ASP A 127 18.29 22.13 14.94
N THR A 128 18.80 21.31 14.02
CA THR A 128 18.74 19.85 14.14
C THR A 128 19.59 19.33 15.31
N ASP A 129 20.68 20.01 15.67
CA ASP A 129 21.52 19.67 16.83
C ASP A 129 20.83 19.99 18.17
N GLU A 130 19.81 20.86 18.17
CA GLU A 130 19.01 21.16 19.37
C GLU A 130 17.75 20.30 19.46
N ILE A 131 17.02 20.13 18.34
CA ILE A 131 15.74 19.42 18.36
C ILE A 131 15.92 17.90 18.44
N MET A 132 16.82 17.34 17.63
CA MET A 132 17.10 15.90 17.62
C MET A 132 18.51 15.64 17.05
N PRO A 133 19.54 15.69 17.90
CA PRO A 133 20.93 15.48 17.49
C PRO A 133 21.15 14.09 16.88
N GLN A 134 21.95 14.02 15.81
CA GLN A 134 22.24 12.78 15.09
C GLN A 134 23.69 12.74 14.61
N ASP A 135 24.36 11.60 14.77
CA ASP A 135 25.59 11.32 14.04
C ASP A 135 25.26 10.63 12.71
N ILE A 136 24.91 11.46 11.72
CA ILE A 136 24.50 10.99 10.39
C ILE A 136 25.63 10.17 9.77
N ARG A 137 26.88 10.64 9.81
CA ARG A 137 28.01 9.92 9.22
C ARG A 137 28.18 8.54 9.84
N ALA A 138 28.33 8.47 11.16
CA ALA A 138 28.58 7.19 11.83
C ALA A 138 27.40 6.24 11.66
N GLY A 139 26.17 6.76 11.68
CA GLY A 139 24.97 5.98 11.40
C GLY A 139 25.04 5.30 10.04
N TRP A 140 25.36 6.04 8.97
CA TRP A 140 25.43 5.49 7.61
C TRP A 140 26.62 4.56 7.39
N GLU A 141 27.79 4.89 7.94
CA GLU A 141 28.96 4.01 7.93
C GLU A 141 28.68 2.68 8.65
N SER A 142 27.94 2.73 9.78
CA SER A 142 27.60 1.52 10.55
C SER A 142 26.70 0.53 9.80
N ASP A 143 25.85 1.01 8.91
CA ASP A 143 24.99 0.17 8.06
C ASP A 143 25.71 -0.30 6.78
N GLY A 144 26.98 0.09 6.56
CA GLY A 144 27.84 -0.41 5.47
C GLY A 144 27.97 0.49 4.24
N TRP A 145 27.60 1.77 4.34
CA TRP A 145 27.66 2.70 3.20
C TRP A 145 29.03 3.38 3.06
N HIS A 146 29.40 3.77 1.84
CA HIS A 146 30.46 4.76 1.66
C HIS A 146 29.91 6.13 2.04
N VAL A 147 30.55 6.84 2.97
CA VAL A 147 30.13 8.20 3.34
C VAL A 147 31.17 9.25 2.98
N ALA A 148 30.79 10.22 2.15
CA ALA A 148 31.58 11.39 1.80
C ALA A 148 30.95 12.65 2.41
N GLU A 149 31.75 13.55 3.01
CA GLU A 149 31.30 14.93 3.27
C GLU A 149 31.90 15.87 2.25
N ILE A 150 31.07 16.80 1.78
CA ILE A 150 31.49 17.86 0.87
C ILE A 150 30.90 19.21 1.30
N ASP A 151 31.46 20.28 0.74
CA ASP A 151 30.76 21.55 0.66
C ASP A 151 29.64 21.43 -0.37
N GLY A 152 28.39 21.57 0.07
CA GLY A 152 27.20 21.48 -0.77
C GLY A 152 26.98 22.70 -1.66
N HIS A 153 27.84 23.71 -1.59
CA HIS A 153 27.84 24.88 -2.47
C HIS A 153 28.99 24.89 -3.48
N ASP A 154 29.87 23.87 -3.45
CA ASP A 154 30.92 23.69 -4.45
C ASP A 154 30.47 22.71 -5.54
N ALA A 155 30.08 23.24 -6.69
CA ALA A 155 29.65 22.46 -7.85
C ALA A 155 30.71 21.43 -8.33
N THR A 156 32.00 21.73 -8.17
CA THR A 156 33.08 20.80 -8.52
C THR A 156 33.14 19.63 -7.55
N ALA A 157 33.03 19.89 -6.25
CA ALA A 157 32.98 18.85 -5.22
C ALA A 157 31.76 17.94 -5.39
N ILE A 158 30.59 18.52 -5.67
CA ILE A 158 29.35 17.76 -5.94
C ILE A 158 29.54 16.85 -7.16
N TYR A 159 29.95 17.40 -8.30
CA TYR A 159 30.11 16.63 -9.54
C TYR A 159 31.12 15.50 -9.40
N THR A 160 32.31 15.79 -8.84
CA THR A 160 33.38 14.80 -8.69
C THR A 160 32.98 13.66 -7.75
N THR A 161 32.25 13.97 -6.67
CA THR A 161 31.78 12.96 -5.70
C THR A 161 30.65 12.12 -6.28
N LEU A 162 29.68 12.72 -6.97
CA LEU A 162 28.62 11.98 -7.68
C LEU A 162 29.19 11.03 -8.74
N LYS A 163 30.20 11.49 -9.49
CA LYS A 163 30.89 10.66 -10.46
C LYS A 163 31.58 9.46 -9.79
N ALA A 164 32.32 9.70 -8.70
CA ALA A 164 32.98 8.63 -7.94
C ALA A 164 31.97 7.62 -7.38
N ALA A 165 30.83 8.10 -6.89
CA ALA A 165 29.74 7.24 -6.41
C ALA A 165 29.18 6.35 -7.53
N GLY A 166 28.92 6.91 -8.71
CA GLY A 166 28.40 6.14 -9.85
C GLY A 166 29.40 5.12 -10.43
N GLU A 167 30.70 5.35 -10.24
CA GLU A 167 31.78 4.44 -10.66
C GLU A 167 32.03 3.30 -9.66
N ASP A 168 31.69 3.48 -8.37
CA ASP A 168 31.87 2.44 -7.34
C ASP A 168 30.81 1.34 -7.47
N LYS A 169 31.26 0.12 -7.71
CA LYS A 169 30.40 -1.08 -7.85
C LYS A 169 30.48 -2.00 -6.64
N THR A 170 30.97 -1.52 -5.51
CA THR A 170 31.22 -2.35 -4.32
C THR A 170 30.27 -2.06 -3.17
N LYS A 171 29.74 -0.84 -3.07
CA LYS A 171 28.87 -0.40 -1.98
C LYS A 171 28.04 0.81 -2.41
N PRO A 172 26.85 1.00 -1.83
CA PRO A 172 26.07 2.21 -2.06
C PRO A 172 26.68 3.42 -1.34
N TRP A 173 26.36 4.63 -1.81
CA TRP A 173 27.00 5.88 -1.35
C TRP A 173 26.05 6.83 -0.64
N CYS A 174 26.55 7.48 0.41
CA CYS A 174 25.92 8.61 1.07
C CYS A 174 26.84 9.82 0.96
N ILE A 175 26.33 10.89 0.35
CA ILE A 175 27.00 12.17 0.24
C ILE A 175 26.32 13.12 1.20
N ILE A 176 27.02 13.51 2.27
CA ILE A 176 26.58 14.54 3.20
C ILE A 176 27.07 15.88 2.64
N ALA A 177 26.17 16.63 2.03
CA ALA A 177 26.44 17.95 1.49
C ALA A 177 26.16 19.00 2.57
N ASN A 178 27.20 19.63 3.12
CA ASN A 178 27.02 20.72 4.08
C ASN A 178 26.55 21.96 3.34
N THR A 179 25.33 22.42 3.64
CA THR A 179 24.66 23.52 2.94
C THR A 179 24.19 24.59 3.91
N VAL A 180 23.54 25.64 3.39
CA VAL A 180 22.96 26.74 4.16
C VAL A 180 21.55 26.93 3.62
N MET A 181 20.53 26.78 4.47
CA MET A 181 19.15 27.04 4.07
C MET A 181 19.00 28.50 3.64
N GLY A 182 18.41 28.75 2.46
CA GLY A 182 18.28 30.10 1.91
C GLY A 182 19.58 30.69 1.36
N LYS A 183 20.57 29.86 1.01
CA LYS A 183 21.86 30.29 0.44
C LYS A 183 21.67 31.31 -0.69
N GLY A 184 22.48 32.38 -0.65
CA GLY A 184 22.51 33.43 -1.66
C GLY A 184 21.62 34.62 -1.35
N ILE A 185 20.77 34.55 -0.32
CA ILE A 185 19.90 35.63 0.11
C ILE A 185 20.12 35.90 1.61
N SER A 186 20.81 36.99 1.92
CA SER A 186 21.36 37.35 3.22
C SER A 186 20.32 37.37 4.34
N PHE A 187 19.09 37.82 4.05
CA PHE A 187 18.03 37.87 5.04
C PHE A 187 17.32 36.51 5.23
N MET A 188 17.56 35.52 4.37
CA MET A 188 17.03 34.15 4.49
C MET A 188 18.05 33.15 5.03
N GLU A 189 19.35 33.39 4.77
CA GLU A 189 20.41 32.44 5.11
C GLU A 189 20.38 32.02 6.58
N ASN A 190 20.36 30.70 6.79
CA ASN A 190 20.40 30.05 8.11
C ASN A 190 19.26 30.51 9.06
N LYS A 191 18.05 30.69 8.51
CA LYS A 191 16.86 31.05 9.32
C LYS A 191 15.72 30.07 9.08
N ALA A 192 15.38 29.29 10.12
CA ALA A 192 14.27 28.34 10.10
C ALA A 192 12.91 28.97 9.74
N HIS A 193 12.73 30.27 9.99
CA HIS A 193 11.53 31.01 9.59
C HIS A 193 11.18 30.85 8.10
N PHE A 194 12.19 30.79 7.23
CA PHE A 194 12.01 30.69 5.79
C PHE A 194 11.82 29.26 5.27
N HIS A 195 11.71 28.25 6.15
CA HIS A 195 11.54 26.85 5.74
C HIS A 195 10.30 26.61 4.87
N GLY A 196 9.20 27.34 5.12
CA GLY A 196 7.93 27.14 4.41
C GLY A 196 7.15 28.44 4.16
N VAL A 197 7.83 29.58 4.17
CA VAL A 197 7.24 30.91 4.02
C VAL A 197 7.57 31.47 2.65
N ALA A 198 6.54 31.99 1.95
CA ALA A 198 6.72 32.72 0.71
C ALA A 198 7.18 34.16 0.99
N LEU A 199 8.04 34.69 0.13
CA LEU A 199 8.49 36.08 0.21
C LEU A 199 7.35 37.04 -0.13
N ASN A 200 7.30 38.18 0.58
CA ASN A 200 6.47 39.31 0.16
C ASN A 200 7.14 40.09 -0.99
N ALA A 201 6.46 41.10 -1.54
CA ALA A 201 6.96 41.85 -2.69
C ALA A 201 8.29 42.60 -2.43
N GLU A 202 8.49 43.14 -1.22
CA GLU A 202 9.72 43.84 -0.85
C GLU A 202 10.87 42.85 -0.66
N GLU A 203 10.61 41.72 0.01
CA GLU A 203 11.59 40.64 0.18
C GLU A 203 11.98 40.00 -1.16
N LEU A 204 11.02 39.80 -2.07
CA LEU A 204 11.30 39.29 -3.42
C LEU A 204 12.20 40.25 -4.20
N ALA A 205 11.90 41.56 -4.18
CA ALA A 205 12.72 42.55 -4.86
C ALA A 205 14.15 42.58 -4.30
N ALA A 206 14.31 42.50 -2.97
CA ALA A 206 15.62 42.43 -2.32
C ALA A 206 16.38 41.14 -2.69
N ALA A 207 15.68 39.99 -2.71
CA ALA A 207 16.28 38.72 -3.12
C ALA A 207 16.78 38.73 -4.58
N VAL A 208 16.00 39.29 -5.50
CA VAL A 208 16.38 39.43 -6.92
C VAL A 208 17.61 40.32 -7.08
N GLU A 209 17.69 41.43 -6.33
CA GLU A 209 18.87 42.31 -6.31
C GLU A 209 20.12 41.58 -5.78
N GLU A 210 20.01 40.85 -4.67
CA GLU A 210 21.13 40.09 -4.09
C GLU A 210 21.64 38.97 -5.02
N LEU A 211 20.73 38.33 -5.77
CA LEU A 211 21.07 37.31 -6.77
C LEU A 211 21.69 37.92 -8.05
N GLY A 212 21.60 39.24 -8.24
CA GLY A 212 22.09 39.92 -9.45
C GLY A 212 21.27 39.63 -10.69
N GLU A 213 20.01 39.24 -10.52
CA GLU A 213 19.07 38.91 -11.60
C GLU A 213 18.39 40.17 -12.16
N ASP A 214 17.98 40.13 -13.43
CA ASP A 214 17.23 41.25 -14.05
C ASP A 214 15.80 41.30 -13.48
N PRO A 215 15.39 42.39 -12.81
CA PRO A 215 14.02 42.51 -12.27
C PRO A 215 12.92 42.36 -13.33
N ALA A 216 13.21 42.62 -14.61
CA ALA A 216 12.24 42.43 -15.69
C ALA A 216 11.89 40.96 -15.94
N LEU A 217 12.78 40.01 -15.60
CA LEU A 217 12.50 38.58 -15.65
C LEU A 217 11.53 38.12 -14.56
N TRP A 218 11.31 38.98 -13.55
CA TRP A 218 10.45 38.73 -12.39
C TRP A 218 9.17 39.59 -12.44
N ASP A 219 8.78 40.11 -13.61
CA ASP A 219 7.45 40.71 -13.79
C ASP A 219 6.37 39.63 -13.63
N MET A 220 5.64 39.71 -12.52
CA MET A 220 4.60 38.74 -12.18
C MET A 220 3.30 38.98 -12.94
N ALA A 221 3.08 40.14 -13.57
CA ALA A 221 1.80 40.48 -14.17
C ALA A 221 1.34 39.49 -15.28
N PRO A 222 2.21 39.03 -16.19
CA PRO A 222 1.83 38.00 -17.18
C PRO A 222 1.47 36.66 -16.52
N LEU A 223 2.18 36.27 -15.46
CA LEU A 223 1.93 35.02 -14.72
C LEU A 223 0.62 35.09 -13.93
N GLU A 224 0.32 36.25 -13.33
CA GLU A 224 -0.95 36.52 -12.65
C GLU A 224 -2.14 36.51 -13.60
N ASP A 225 -2.01 37.14 -14.77
CA ASP A 225 -3.03 37.10 -15.82
C ASP A 225 -3.25 35.66 -16.31
N ARG A 226 -2.19 34.91 -16.58
CA ARG A 226 -2.28 33.48 -16.93
C ARG A 226 -3.00 32.67 -15.84
N ARG A 227 -2.63 32.87 -14.58
CA ARG A 227 -3.27 32.23 -13.41
C ARG A 227 -4.76 32.55 -13.34
N SER A 228 -5.15 33.79 -13.63
CA SER A 228 -6.56 34.23 -13.60
C SER A 228 -7.43 33.53 -14.64
N ARG A 229 -6.84 33.13 -15.77
CA ARG A 229 -7.53 32.49 -16.91
C ARG A 229 -7.80 31.00 -16.71
N ARG A 230 -7.15 30.36 -15.73
CA ARG A 230 -7.39 28.96 -15.37
C ARG A 230 -7.22 27.99 -16.54
N LEU A 231 -6.10 28.10 -17.24
CA LEU A 231 -5.81 27.24 -18.39
C LEU A 231 -5.68 25.78 -17.95
N GLU A 232 -6.12 24.86 -18.82
CA GLU A 232 -5.92 23.43 -18.63
C GLU A 232 -4.42 23.08 -18.63
N SER A 233 -4.07 22.03 -17.89
CA SER A 233 -2.70 21.52 -17.82
C SER A 233 -2.24 20.99 -19.18
N THR A 234 -0.98 21.25 -19.54
CA THR A 234 -0.35 20.63 -20.72
C THR A 234 0.42 19.36 -20.37
N VAL A 235 0.50 19.02 -19.08
CA VAL A 235 1.16 17.81 -18.60
C VAL A 235 0.42 16.56 -19.12
N PRO A 236 1.13 15.60 -19.74
CA PRO A 236 0.50 14.38 -20.22
C PRO A 236 0.01 13.51 -19.06
N THR A 237 -1.04 12.73 -19.32
CA THR A 237 -1.48 11.70 -18.37
C THR A 237 -0.45 10.58 -18.27
N LEU A 238 -0.34 9.99 -17.08
CA LEU A 238 0.55 8.84 -16.87
C LEU A 238 0.15 7.68 -17.78
N PRO A 239 1.13 7.00 -18.40
CA PRO A 239 0.84 5.88 -19.29
C PRO A 239 0.21 4.72 -18.51
N VAL A 240 -0.82 4.16 -19.11
CA VAL A 240 -1.59 3.01 -18.61
C VAL A 240 -0.88 1.75 -19.10
N VAL A 241 -0.18 1.04 -18.21
CA VAL A 241 0.47 -0.25 -18.55
C VAL A 241 -0.56 -1.38 -18.41
N GLU A 242 -0.84 -2.12 -19.48
CA GLU A 242 -1.75 -3.27 -19.40
C GLU A 242 -1.15 -4.41 -18.57
N ASN A 243 -2.00 -5.14 -17.84
CA ASN A 243 -1.61 -6.37 -17.16
C ASN A 243 -1.97 -7.55 -18.05
N SER A 244 -0.97 -8.28 -18.51
CA SER A 244 -1.11 -9.43 -19.42
C SER A 244 -0.83 -10.78 -18.75
N LEU A 245 -0.69 -10.82 -17.41
CA LEU A 245 -0.44 -12.03 -16.64
C LEU A 245 -1.46 -13.13 -16.96
N LYS A 246 -0.98 -14.38 -16.99
CA LYS A 246 -1.83 -15.55 -17.19
C LYS A 246 -2.29 -16.08 -15.83
N PRO A 247 -3.61 -16.26 -15.62
CA PRO A 247 -4.12 -16.72 -14.33
C PRO A 247 -3.77 -18.18 -14.03
N GLY A 248 -3.31 -18.97 -15.00
CA GLY A 248 -3.13 -20.41 -14.87
C GLY A 248 -4.46 -21.16 -14.70
N THR A 249 -4.41 -22.39 -14.19
CA THR A 249 -5.60 -23.23 -13.96
C THR A 249 -5.93 -23.28 -12.48
N ALA A 250 -7.17 -22.95 -12.11
CA ALA A 250 -7.63 -22.98 -10.73
C ALA A 250 -7.57 -24.38 -10.12
N VAL A 251 -7.19 -24.46 -8.84
CA VAL A 251 -7.15 -25.70 -8.07
C VAL A 251 -8.44 -25.83 -7.27
N THR A 252 -9.01 -27.03 -7.26
CA THR A 252 -10.15 -27.38 -6.42
C THR A 252 -9.73 -28.42 -5.38
N TYR A 253 -9.77 -28.02 -4.11
CA TYR A 253 -9.59 -28.85 -2.93
C TYR A 253 -10.90 -29.57 -2.59
N SER A 254 -10.82 -30.88 -2.33
CA SER A 254 -11.98 -31.70 -1.98
C SER A 254 -12.50 -31.43 -0.56
N ALA A 255 -13.65 -32.00 -0.21
CA ALA A 255 -14.24 -31.90 1.13
C ALA A 255 -13.33 -32.48 2.24
N GLU A 256 -12.51 -33.48 1.91
CA GLU A 256 -11.60 -34.15 2.84
C GLU A 256 -10.26 -33.42 3.01
N THR A 257 -9.96 -32.48 2.11
CA THR A 257 -8.68 -31.78 2.11
C THR A 257 -8.63 -30.75 3.23
N LYS A 258 -7.79 -31.00 4.24
CA LYS A 258 -7.56 -30.04 5.34
C LYS A 258 -6.38 -29.11 5.01
N THR A 259 -6.70 -27.93 4.49
CA THR A 259 -5.74 -26.86 4.20
C THR A 259 -6.25 -25.51 4.70
N ASP A 260 -5.45 -24.46 4.53
CA ASP A 260 -5.75 -23.09 4.95
C ASP A 260 -5.65 -22.13 3.75
N CYS A 261 -6.27 -20.95 3.87
CA CYS A 261 -6.30 -19.95 2.81
C CYS A 261 -4.88 -19.46 2.46
N ARG A 262 -4.02 -19.23 3.45
CA ARG A 262 -2.63 -18.81 3.21
C ARG A 262 -1.83 -19.82 2.36
N SER A 263 -2.04 -21.12 2.54
CA SER A 263 -1.39 -22.15 1.71
C SER A 263 -1.96 -22.19 0.29
N ALA A 264 -3.27 -21.95 0.14
CA ALA A 264 -3.87 -21.78 -1.18
C ALA A 264 -3.33 -20.53 -1.90
N PHE A 265 -3.15 -19.42 -1.17
CA PHE A 265 -2.51 -18.21 -1.71
C PHE A 265 -1.08 -18.48 -2.20
N GLY A 266 -0.22 -19.06 -1.35
CA GLY A 266 1.17 -19.33 -1.71
C GLY A 266 1.28 -20.22 -2.95
N ARG A 267 0.39 -21.22 -3.05
CA ARG A 267 0.28 -22.09 -4.22
C ARG A 267 -0.21 -21.34 -5.46
N ALA A 268 -1.31 -20.60 -5.36
CA ALA A 268 -1.89 -19.89 -6.50
C ALA A 268 -0.95 -18.81 -7.05
N LEU A 269 -0.26 -18.05 -6.19
CA LEU A 269 0.78 -17.09 -6.59
C LEU A 269 1.90 -17.79 -7.37
N HIS A 270 2.39 -18.92 -6.86
CA HIS A 270 3.44 -19.70 -7.51
C HIS A 270 2.99 -20.24 -8.88
N GLU A 271 1.78 -20.79 -8.97
CA GLU A 271 1.24 -21.31 -10.24
C GLU A 271 0.95 -20.20 -11.26
N VAL A 272 0.52 -19.00 -10.81
CA VAL A 272 0.41 -17.81 -11.69
C VAL A 272 1.78 -17.43 -12.23
N ALA A 273 2.83 -17.41 -11.39
CA ALA A 273 4.20 -17.15 -11.84
C ALA A 273 4.69 -18.20 -12.84
N GLN A 274 4.33 -19.47 -12.68
CA GLN A 274 4.66 -20.53 -13.63
C GLN A 274 3.89 -20.43 -14.96
N ALA A 275 2.66 -19.93 -14.93
CA ALA A 275 1.85 -19.72 -16.13
C ALA A 275 2.24 -18.46 -16.92
N THR A 276 2.97 -17.54 -16.28
CA THR A 276 3.42 -16.27 -16.86
C THR A 276 4.47 -16.50 -17.94
N ASP A 277 4.25 -15.91 -19.13
CA ASP A 277 5.15 -16.04 -20.28
C ASP A 277 6.10 -14.83 -20.40
N ALA A 278 7.02 -14.87 -21.38
CA ALA A 278 8.04 -13.84 -21.56
C ALA A 278 7.50 -12.47 -22.01
N VAL A 279 6.23 -12.36 -22.41
CA VAL A 279 5.58 -11.09 -22.77
C VAL A 279 4.68 -10.54 -21.67
N SER A 280 4.49 -11.31 -20.60
CA SER A 280 3.79 -10.91 -19.39
C SER A 280 4.72 -10.13 -18.46
N PRO A 281 4.19 -9.22 -17.61
CA PRO A 281 5.03 -8.55 -16.63
C PRO A 281 5.62 -9.59 -15.66
N PRO A 282 6.89 -9.45 -15.25
CA PRO A 282 7.46 -10.32 -14.23
C PRO A 282 6.72 -10.13 -12.90
N ILE A 283 6.85 -11.13 -12.02
CA ILE A 283 6.30 -11.08 -10.66
C ILE A 283 7.46 -10.92 -9.68
N ALA A 284 7.26 -10.13 -8.63
CA ALA A 284 8.16 -10.03 -7.48
C ALA A 284 7.37 -10.23 -6.18
N ALA A 285 8.01 -10.78 -5.15
CA ALA A 285 7.41 -10.96 -3.84
C ALA A 285 8.36 -10.52 -2.72
N PHE A 286 7.80 -9.85 -1.71
CA PHE A 286 8.49 -9.41 -0.51
C PHE A 286 7.84 -10.01 0.73
N ASP A 287 8.66 -10.26 1.76
CA ASP A 287 8.21 -10.54 3.12
C ASP A 287 9.13 -9.87 4.16
N CYS A 288 8.68 -9.85 5.42
CA CYS A 288 9.42 -9.33 6.56
C CYS A 288 9.69 -10.42 7.61
N ASP A 289 10.58 -11.37 7.29
CA ASP A 289 10.97 -12.51 8.15
C ASP A 289 9.84 -13.51 8.44
N LEU A 290 8.91 -13.67 7.49
CA LEU A 290 7.69 -14.45 7.68
C LEU A 290 7.42 -15.47 6.57
N GLU A 291 8.35 -15.71 5.65
CA GLU A 291 8.22 -16.54 4.45
C GLU A 291 7.44 -17.85 4.67
N GLY A 292 7.78 -18.61 5.71
CA GLY A 292 7.12 -19.88 6.05
C GLY A 292 5.68 -19.71 6.56
N SER A 293 5.39 -18.59 7.19
CA SER A 293 4.08 -18.24 7.74
C SER A 293 3.16 -17.65 6.68
N VAL A 294 3.68 -16.83 5.77
CA VAL A 294 2.94 -16.22 4.63
C VAL A 294 2.92 -17.10 3.37
N LYS A 295 3.64 -18.23 3.39
CA LYS A 295 3.63 -19.29 2.37
C LYS A 295 4.28 -18.91 1.03
N LEU A 296 5.33 -18.11 1.05
CA LEU A 296 6.08 -17.73 -0.16
C LEU A 296 7.18 -18.72 -0.57
N GLY A 297 7.44 -19.78 0.21
CA GLY A 297 8.59 -20.66 -0.02
C GLY A 297 8.66 -21.38 -1.37
N ALA A 298 7.51 -21.72 -1.97
CA ALA A 298 7.50 -22.31 -3.31
C ALA A 298 7.90 -21.29 -4.40
N PHE A 299 7.40 -20.05 -4.28
CA PHE A 299 7.78 -18.95 -5.17
C PHE A 299 9.26 -18.62 -5.02
N HIS A 300 9.76 -18.45 -3.78
CA HIS A 300 11.17 -18.16 -3.52
C HIS A 300 12.09 -19.24 -4.10
N LYS A 301 11.76 -20.52 -3.90
CA LYS A 301 12.57 -21.63 -4.41
C LYS A 301 12.75 -21.59 -5.93
N ASP A 302 11.67 -21.32 -6.67
CA ASP A 302 11.70 -21.36 -8.14
C ASP A 302 12.10 -20.01 -8.77
N TYR A 303 11.89 -18.90 -8.05
CA TYR A 303 12.18 -17.52 -8.50
C TYR A 303 13.04 -16.74 -7.48
N PRO A 304 14.24 -17.21 -7.12
CA PRO A 304 15.02 -16.62 -6.04
C PRO A 304 15.46 -15.17 -6.29
N ASN A 305 15.62 -14.77 -7.55
CA ASN A 305 15.98 -13.39 -7.92
C ASN A 305 14.78 -12.43 -7.94
N HIS A 306 13.58 -12.94 -7.68
CA HIS A 306 12.32 -12.18 -7.64
C HIS A 306 11.70 -12.17 -6.24
N PHE A 307 12.33 -12.84 -5.28
CA PHE A 307 11.92 -12.87 -3.89
C PHE A 307 12.87 -12.03 -3.03
N PHE A 308 12.32 -11.12 -2.24
CA PHE A 308 13.05 -10.15 -1.46
C PHE A 308 12.64 -10.22 0.02
N GLN A 309 13.40 -10.99 0.79
CA GLN A 309 13.35 -11.02 2.25
C GLN A 309 13.88 -9.70 2.83
N ALA A 310 13.07 -8.90 3.49
CA ALA A 310 13.50 -7.62 4.05
C ALA A 310 13.99 -7.69 5.51
N GLY A 311 13.77 -8.82 6.21
CA GLY A 311 13.84 -8.83 7.67
C GLY A 311 12.67 -8.06 8.28
N ILE A 312 12.71 -7.75 9.58
CA ILE A 312 11.61 -7.06 10.29
C ILE A 312 11.67 -5.55 9.99
N GLN A 313 11.18 -5.16 8.80
CA GLN A 313 11.35 -3.83 8.18
C GLN A 313 10.14 -3.43 7.32
N GLU A 314 8.96 -3.41 7.92
CA GLU A 314 7.68 -3.34 7.21
C GLU A 314 7.46 -1.98 6.54
N HIS A 315 7.85 -0.87 7.18
CA HIS A 315 7.75 0.46 6.58
C HIS A 315 8.59 0.57 5.30
N HIS A 316 9.86 0.14 5.33
CA HIS A 316 10.69 0.11 4.14
C HIS A 316 10.08 -0.78 3.06
N THR A 317 9.70 -2.00 3.43
CA THR A 317 9.22 -3.03 2.50
C THR A 317 7.95 -2.59 1.78
N ALA A 318 6.99 -1.98 2.48
CA ALA A 318 5.76 -1.49 1.88
C ALA A 318 6.04 -0.41 0.81
N THR A 319 6.88 0.60 1.10
CA THR A 319 7.26 1.62 0.10
C THR A 319 8.09 1.03 -1.03
N CYS A 320 9.06 0.16 -0.72
CA CYS A 320 9.94 -0.50 -1.68
C CYS A 320 9.13 -1.34 -2.69
N ALA A 321 8.22 -2.18 -2.19
CA ALA A 321 7.33 -3.00 -3.01
C ALA A 321 6.37 -2.13 -3.85
N GLY A 322 5.83 -1.04 -3.27
CA GLY A 322 5.03 -0.06 -3.99
C GLY A 322 5.77 0.55 -5.17
N ALA A 323 6.98 1.07 -4.95
CA ALA A 323 7.80 1.68 -5.99
C ALA A 323 8.29 0.68 -7.04
N LEU A 324 8.65 -0.55 -6.62
CA LEU A 324 8.99 -1.63 -7.56
C LEU A 324 7.82 -1.90 -8.51
N SER A 325 6.59 -1.92 -8.00
CA SER A 325 5.40 -2.20 -8.82
C SER A 325 5.19 -1.20 -9.96
N THR A 326 5.65 0.04 -9.79
CA THR A 326 5.55 1.08 -10.83
C THR A 326 6.54 0.88 -11.99
N CYS A 327 7.45 -0.09 -11.88
CA CYS A 327 8.44 -0.42 -12.90
C CYS A 327 7.96 -1.51 -13.87
N GLY A 328 6.64 -1.74 -13.97
CA GLY A 328 6.07 -2.77 -14.83
C GLY A 328 6.30 -4.20 -14.31
N VAL A 329 6.32 -4.36 -12.99
CA VAL A 329 6.48 -5.65 -12.30
C VAL A 329 5.26 -5.84 -11.39
N THR A 330 4.56 -6.97 -11.52
CA THR A 330 3.46 -7.26 -10.58
C THR A 330 4.07 -7.65 -9.25
N THR A 331 3.86 -6.84 -8.22
CA THR A 331 4.59 -6.97 -6.96
C THR A 331 3.65 -7.40 -5.84
N VAL A 332 4.08 -8.37 -5.05
CA VAL A 332 3.38 -8.84 -3.85
C VAL A 332 4.17 -8.45 -2.61
N PHE A 333 3.53 -7.83 -1.63
CA PHE A 333 4.06 -7.70 -0.27
C PHE A 333 3.22 -8.59 0.65
N ALA A 334 3.84 -9.61 1.24
CA ALA A 334 3.15 -10.57 2.10
C ALA A 334 3.63 -10.49 3.55
N ASP A 335 2.68 -10.43 4.48
CA ASP A 335 2.95 -10.21 5.91
C ASP A 335 1.80 -10.76 6.79
N PHE A 336 1.85 -10.54 8.10
CA PHE A 336 0.71 -10.63 8.99
C PHE A 336 -0.13 -9.35 8.90
N GLY A 337 -1.44 -9.46 9.17
CA GLY A 337 -2.36 -8.33 9.03
C GLY A 337 -1.96 -7.09 9.82
N VAL A 338 -1.49 -7.26 11.07
CA VAL A 338 -1.15 -6.10 11.93
C VAL A 338 0.02 -5.32 11.32
N PHE A 339 1.08 -5.99 10.88
CA PHE A 339 2.28 -5.34 10.38
C PHE A 339 2.13 -4.90 8.90
N GLY A 340 1.53 -5.77 8.07
CA GLY A 340 1.27 -5.49 6.66
C GLY A 340 0.14 -4.50 6.36
N VAL A 341 -0.68 -4.13 7.36
CA VAL A 341 -1.76 -3.14 7.19
C VAL A 341 -1.69 -2.00 8.20
N CYS A 342 -1.69 -2.31 9.50
CA CYS A 342 -1.86 -1.28 10.53
C CYS A 342 -0.59 -0.42 10.66
N GLU A 343 0.56 -1.08 10.70
CA GLU A 343 1.86 -0.42 10.75
C GLU A 343 2.19 0.31 9.43
N THR A 344 1.90 -0.31 8.30
CA THR A 344 2.27 0.18 6.96
C THR A 344 1.20 1.02 6.24
N TYR A 345 0.13 1.41 6.94
CA TYR A 345 -1.02 2.11 6.37
C TYR A 345 -0.62 3.34 5.54
N ASN A 346 0.30 4.16 6.07
CA ASN A 346 0.74 5.38 5.41
C ASN A 346 1.57 5.12 4.14
N GLN A 347 2.36 4.04 4.11
CA GLN A 347 3.12 3.62 2.93
C GLN A 347 2.20 3.13 1.82
N HIS A 348 1.14 2.40 2.16
CA HIS A 348 0.11 2.00 1.20
C HIS A 348 -0.66 3.19 0.64
N ARG A 349 -1.00 4.17 1.49
CA ARG A 349 -1.63 5.42 1.03
C ARG A 349 -0.73 6.18 0.05
N LEU A 350 0.57 6.28 0.32
CA LEU A 350 1.50 6.92 -0.60
C LEU A 350 1.69 6.10 -1.89
N SER A 351 1.63 4.77 -1.80
CA SER A 351 1.67 3.89 -2.97
C SER A 351 0.46 4.09 -3.88
N ASP A 352 -0.74 4.28 -3.31
CA ASP A 352 -1.96 4.57 -4.05
C ASP A 352 -1.89 5.92 -4.78
N ILE A 353 -1.44 6.97 -4.08
CA ILE A 353 -1.16 8.30 -4.67
C ILE A 353 -0.18 8.15 -5.84
N ASN A 354 0.80 7.27 -5.71
CA ASN A 354 1.79 7.00 -6.74
C ASN A 354 1.31 6.04 -7.84
N HIS A 355 0.02 5.67 -7.92
CA HIS A 355 -0.49 4.73 -8.92
C HIS A 355 0.26 3.38 -8.92
N ALA A 356 0.60 2.89 -7.72
CA ALA A 356 1.24 1.59 -7.56
C ALA A 356 0.28 0.45 -7.96
N GLU A 357 0.87 -0.64 -8.43
CA GLU A 357 0.17 -1.87 -8.84
C GLU A 357 0.38 -2.99 -7.79
N LEU A 358 0.61 -2.58 -6.52
CA LEU A 358 1.01 -3.45 -5.41
C LEU A 358 -0.13 -4.37 -4.96
N LYS A 359 0.20 -5.66 -4.74
CA LYS A 359 -0.67 -6.66 -4.13
C LYS A 359 -0.23 -6.89 -2.69
N ILE A 360 -1.08 -6.59 -1.73
CA ILE A 360 -0.83 -6.79 -0.31
C ILE A 360 -1.49 -8.11 0.10
N ALA A 361 -0.70 -9.10 0.50
CA ALA A 361 -1.19 -10.42 0.90
C ALA A 361 -0.97 -10.63 2.40
N CYS A 362 -1.98 -10.31 3.20
CA CYS A 362 -1.88 -10.42 4.65
C CYS A 362 -2.51 -11.72 5.15
N THR A 363 -1.73 -12.46 5.92
CA THR A 363 -2.17 -13.64 6.66
C THR A 363 -2.46 -13.27 8.12
N HIS A 364 -3.03 -14.20 8.89
CA HIS A 364 -3.28 -13.99 10.34
C HIS A 364 -4.14 -12.74 10.61
N ILE A 365 -5.07 -12.40 9.71
CA ILE A 365 -6.08 -11.38 10.00
C ILE A 365 -7.09 -11.91 11.03
N GLY A 366 -7.76 -11.00 11.73
CA GLY A 366 -8.81 -11.32 12.68
C GLY A 366 -8.31 -11.97 13.98
N LEU A 367 -9.24 -12.54 14.72
CA LEU A 367 -9.03 -13.31 15.94
C LEU A 367 -8.45 -14.70 15.67
N ASP A 368 -8.56 -15.21 14.43
CA ASP A 368 -8.12 -16.55 14.03
C ASP A 368 -6.61 -16.83 14.23
N VAL A 369 -5.80 -15.79 14.43
CA VAL A 369 -4.40 -15.94 14.85
C VAL A 369 -4.27 -16.78 16.13
N GLY A 370 -5.27 -16.69 17.02
CA GLY A 370 -5.36 -17.49 18.24
C GLY A 370 -4.36 -17.06 19.30
N GLU A 371 -3.40 -17.94 19.60
CA GLU A 371 -2.55 -17.85 20.78
C GLU A 371 -1.62 -16.63 20.80
N ASP A 372 -1.30 -16.02 19.67
CA ASP A 372 -0.48 -14.80 19.64
C ASP A 372 -1.22 -13.59 20.26
N GLY A 373 -2.57 -13.63 20.27
CA GLY A 373 -3.40 -12.69 20.99
C GLY A 373 -3.47 -11.28 20.37
N LYS A 374 -4.06 -10.35 21.13
CA LYS A 374 -4.47 -9.01 20.68
C LYS A 374 -3.42 -8.14 19.98
N THR A 375 -2.12 -8.39 20.18
CA THR A 375 -1.08 -7.63 19.46
C THR A 375 -0.91 -8.09 18.01
N HIS A 376 -1.40 -9.30 17.68
CA HIS A 376 -1.33 -9.90 16.35
C HIS A 376 -2.71 -10.04 15.69
N GLN A 377 -3.79 -9.71 16.42
CA GLN A 377 -5.15 -9.74 15.90
C GLN A 377 -5.44 -8.48 15.07
N CYS A 378 -5.39 -8.58 13.75
CA CYS A 378 -5.72 -7.47 12.85
C CYS A 378 -7.23 -7.43 12.57
N ILE A 379 -7.95 -6.54 13.25
CA ILE A 379 -9.42 -6.49 13.29
C ILE A 379 -10.01 -5.21 12.68
N ASP A 380 -9.17 -4.40 12.04
CA ASP A 380 -9.50 -3.06 11.53
C ASP A 380 -9.04 -2.84 10.07
N TYR A 381 -8.50 -3.88 9.41
CA TYR A 381 -7.96 -3.81 8.06
C TYR A 381 -8.97 -3.30 7.03
N VAL A 382 -10.26 -3.69 7.10
CA VAL A 382 -11.29 -3.17 6.18
C VAL A 382 -11.49 -1.68 6.41
N GLY A 383 -11.54 -1.25 7.67
CA GLY A 383 -11.72 0.15 8.04
C GLY A 383 -10.59 1.04 7.56
N LEU A 384 -9.34 0.59 7.73
CA LEU A 384 -8.16 1.32 7.29
C LEU A 384 -8.09 1.39 5.76
N LEU A 385 -8.13 0.23 5.09
CA LEU A 385 -7.85 0.11 3.66
C LEU A 385 -8.93 0.72 2.77
N ARG A 386 -10.19 0.84 3.25
CA ARG A 386 -11.26 1.54 2.50
C ARG A 386 -11.02 3.05 2.37
N ASN A 387 -10.11 3.62 3.16
CA ASN A 387 -9.72 5.03 3.01
C ASN A 387 -8.68 5.25 1.90
N ILE A 388 -8.16 4.18 1.30
CA ILE A 388 -7.23 4.23 0.16
C ILE A 388 -8.06 4.04 -1.10
N PHE A 389 -8.13 5.05 -1.95
CA PHE A 389 -9.17 5.15 -2.98
C PHE A 389 -9.01 4.13 -4.11
N GLY A 390 -7.78 3.79 -4.50
CA GLY A 390 -7.51 2.75 -5.50
C GLY A 390 -7.41 1.33 -4.92
N MET A 391 -7.58 1.15 -3.61
CA MET A 391 -7.47 -0.16 -2.96
C MET A 391 -8.70 -1.02 -3.17
N ARG A 392 -8.49 -2.28 -3.56
CA ARG A 392 -9.54 -3.32 -3.58
C ARG A 392 -9.31 -4.33 -2.47
N ILE A 393 -10.37 -4.79 -1.82
CA ILE A 393 -10.27 -5.63 -0.63
C ILE A 393 -10.89 -7.00 -0.92
N PHE A 394 -10.12 -8.06 -0.69
CA PHE A 394 -10.55 -9.44 -0.86
C PHE A 394 -10.34 -10.25 0.43
N VAL A 395 -11.39 -10.92 0.89
CA VAL A 395 -11.41 -11.71 2.14
C VAL A 395 -12.11 -13.05 1.90
N PRO A 396 -11.40 -14.06 1.36
CA PRO A 396 -11.99 -15.35 0.96
C PRO A 396 -12.59 -16.15 2.11
N ALA A 397 -13.67 -16.89 1.83
CA ALA A 397 -14.32 -17.83 2.74
C ALA A 397 -13.45 -19.05 3.07
N ASP A 398 -12.82 -19.63 2.04
CA ASP A 398 -12.12 -20.91 2.14
C ASP A 398 -10.94 -21.01 1.13
N PRO A 399 -10.15 -22.10 1.17
CA PRO A 399 -9.02 -22.28 0.27
C PRO A 399 -9.36 -22.30 -1.22
N ASN A 400 -10.56 -22.75 -1.60
CA ASN A 400 -11.00 -22.82 -3.00
C ASN A 400 -11.33 -21.44 -3.56
N GLN A 401 -12.01 -20.60 -2.76
CA GLN A 401 -12.27 -19.22 -3.14
C GLN A 401 -10.97 -18.40 -3.13
N THR A 402 -10.07 -18.68 -2.19
CA THR A 402 -8.74 -18.03 -2.14
C THR A 402 -7.96 -18.22 -3.44
N ASP A 403 -7.89 -19.43 -3.98
CA ASP A 403 -7.18 -19.71 -5.24
C ASP A 403 -7.68 -18.81 -6.39
N ARG A 404 -9.00 -18.70 -6.57
CA ARG A 404 -9.60 -17.89 -7.63
C ARG A 404 -9.43 -16.40 -7.41
N ILE A 405 -9.58 -15.94 -6.17
CA ILE A 405 -9.35 -14.54 -5.80
C ILE A 405 -7.91 -14.13 -6.07
N VAL A 406 -6.93 -14.98 -5.73
CA VAL A 406 -5.51 -14.67 -5.97
C VAL A 406 -5.24 -14.56 -7.45
N ARG A 407 -5.74 -15.51 -8.27
CA ARG A 407 -5.61 -15.44 -9.72
C ARG A 407 -6.23 -14.16 -10.28
N TYR A 408 -7.44 -13.81 -9.85
CA TYR A 408 -8.11 -12.58 -10.24
C TYR A 408 -7.31 -11.33 -9.84
N ALA A 409 -6.87 -11.24 -8.58
CA ALA A 409 -6.16 -10.08 -8.04
C ALA A 409 -4.80 -9.87 -8.72
N MET A 410 -4.10 -10.96 -9.04
CA MET A 410 -2.83 -10.93 -9.77
C MET A 410 -3.01 -10.47 -11.22
N THR A 411 -4.09 -10.88 -11.91
CA THR A 411 -4.33 -10.49 -13.30
C THR A 411 -5.12 -9.19 -13.46
N THR A 412 -5.47 -8.50 -12.37
CA THR A 412 -6.19 -7.22 -12.41
C THR A 412 -5.27 -6.07 -12.01
N ARG A 413 -5.40 -4.92 -12.66
CA ARG A 413 -4.63 -3.70 -12.35
C ARG A 413 -5.03 -3.00 -11.06
N GLY A 414 -4.21 -2.11 -10.53
CA GLY A 414 -4.41 -1.34 -9.31
C GLY A 414 -4.05 -2.10 -8.05
N MET A 415 -4.04 -1.39 -6.93
CA MET A 415 -3.74 -1.98 -5.63
C MET A 415 -4.82 -2.97 -5.19
N ALA A 416 -4.38 -4.07 -4.58
CA ALA A 416 -5.28 -5.09 -4.05
C ALA A 416 -4.78 -5.63 -2.73
N PHE A 417 -5.66 -5.77 -1.76
CA PHE A 417 -5.45 -6.46 -0.51
C PHE A 417 -6.14 -7.81 -0.52
N MET A 418 -5.42 -8.86 -0.11
CA MET A 418 -5.92 -10.22 0.06
C MET A 418 -5.68 -10.64 1.51
N GLY A 419 -6.74 -10.68 2.31
CA GLY A 419 -6.68 -10.95 3.75
C GLY A 419 -7.14 -12.37 4.10
N MET A 420 -6.34 -13.11 4.85
CA MET A 420 -6.59 -14.53 5.15
C MET A 420 -6.31 -14.88 6.61
N GLY A 421 -7.15 -15.75 7.19
CA GLY A 421 -6.89 -16.33 8.51
C GLY A 421 -5.66 -17.26 8.53
N ARG A 422 -5.35 -17.77 9.72
CA ARG A 422 -4.23 -18.68 10.01
C ARG A 422 -4.65 -20.15 9.93
N SER A 423 -5.86 -20.46 10.40
CA SER A 423 -6.32 -21.81 10.68
C SER A 423 -6.61 -22.61 9.42
N LYS A 424 -6.48 -23.93 9.54
CA LYS A 424 -7.01 -24.85 8.52
C LYS A 424 -8.53 -24.86 8.59
N LEU A 425 -9.14 -24.85 7.42
CA LEU A 425 -10.59 -24.74 7.26
C LEU A 425 -11.17 -26.03 6.67
N LYS A 426 -12.45 -26.25 6.97
CA LYS A 426 -13.27 -27.18 6.20
C LYS A 426 -13.66 -26.48 4.90
N THR A 427 -13.69 -27.22 3.81
CA THR A 427 -14.23 -26.74 2.53
C THR A 427 -15.71 -26.39 2.69
N ILE A 428 -16.13 -25.24 2.15
CA ILE A 428 -17.55 -24.87 2.11
C ILE A 428 -18.26 -25.75 1.08
N LEU A 429 -19.33 -26.43 1.49
CA LEU A 429 -20.06 -27.37 0.65
C LEU A 429 -21.42 -26.82 0.22
N ASP A 430 -21.82 -27.15 -1.00
CA ASP A 430 -23.18 -26.94 -1.51
C ASP A 430 -24.18 -27.93 -0.86
N GLU A 431 -25.45 -27.85 -1.26
CA GLU A 431 -26.50 -28.74 -0.74
C GLU A 431 -26.34 -30.22 -1.20
N ASN A 432 -25.48 -30.48 -2.19
CA ASN A 432 -25.16 -31.83 -2.68
C ASN A 432 -23.89 -32.40 -2.05
N GLY A 433 -23.26 -31.68 -1.10
CA GLY A 433 -22.01 -32.07 -0.46
C GLY A 433 -20.77 -31.92 -1.34
N GLN A 434 -20.84 -31.15 -2.44
CA GLN A 434 -19.71 -30.82 -3.29
C GLN A 434 -19.09 -29.47 -2.88
N PRO A 435 -17.80 -29.21 -3.16
CA PRO A 435 -17.20 -27.90 -2.92
C PRO A 435 -18.00 -26.78 -3.61
N PHE A 436 -18.51 -25.82 -2.83
CA PHE A 436 -19.32 -24.71 -3.35
C PHE A 436 -18.48 -23.82 -4.29
N PHE A 437 -17.25 -23.50 -3.88
CA PHE A 437 -16.27 -22.80 -4.71
C PHE A 437 -15.48 -23.77 -5.62
N GLY A 438 -16.15 -24.80 -6.13
CA GLY A 438 -15.58 -25.88 -6.92
C GLY A 438 -15.23 -25.50 -8.37
N ALA A 439 -14.94 -26.49 -9.22
CA ALA A 439 -14.41 -26.28 -10.57
C ALA A 439 -15.23 -25.30 -11.44
N ASP A 440 -16.55 -25.28 -11.28
CA ASP A 440 -17.46 -24.42 -12.06
C ASP A 440 -17.61 -23.00 -11.49
N TYR A 441 -17.07 -22.74 -10.30
CA TYR A 441 -17.12 -21.41 -9.67
C TYR A 441 -16.13 -20.46 -10.34
N GLN A 442 -16.62 -19.28 -10.71
CA GLN A 442 -15.83 -18.15 -11.20
C GLN A 442 -16.00 -16.98 -10.23
N PHE A 443 -14.90 -16.40 -9.79
CA PHE A 443 -14.92 -15.24 -8.91
C PHE A 443 -15.12 -13.96 -9.73
N GLU A 444 -16.10 -13.15 -9.34
CA GLU A 444 -16.29 -11.80 -9.84
C GLU A 444 -16.33 -10.79 -8.68
N ARG A 445 -15.65 -9.65 -8.83
CA ARG A 445 -15.63 -8.62 -7.79
C ARG A 445 -17.03 -8.02 -7.60
N GLY A 446 -17.48 -7.94 -6.34
CA GLY A 446 -18.82 -7.46 -5.98
C GLY A 446 -19.89 -8.53 -5.96
N GLN A 447 -19.58 -9.75 -6.41
CA GLN A 447 -20.48 -10.89 -6.35
C GLN A 447 -20.80 -11.25 -4.89
N VAL A 448 -22.06 -11.62 -4.66
CA VAL A 448 -22.52 -12.22 -3.40
C VAL A 448 -22.79 -13.70 -3.64
N ASP A 449 -22.14 -14.54 -2.85
CA ASP A 449 -22.17 -15.98 -3.00
C ASP A 449 -23.25 -16.58 -2.08
N PHE A 450 -24.43 -16.87 -2.62
CA PHE A 450 -25.55 -17.46 -1.86
C PHE A 450 -25.36 -18.98 -1.67
N ILE A 451 -24.72 -19.36 -0.56
CA ILE A 451 -24.39 -20.74 -0.18
C ILE A 451 -25.63 -21.55 0.23
N ARG A 452 -26.60 -20.91 0.89
CA ARG A 452 -27.91 -21.47 1.24
C ARG A 452 -29.00 -20.48 0.91
N LYS A 453 -30.12 -20.96 0.35
CA LYS A 453 -31.31 -20.13 0.11
C LYS A 453 -32.30 -20.30 1.25
N GLY A 454 -32.82 -19.18 1.75
CA GLY A 454 -33.90 -19.15 2.74
C GLY A 454 -34.72 -17.87 2.61
N GLN A 455 -35.92 -17.90 3.19
CA GLN A 455 -36.91 -16.81 3.11
C GLN A 455 -37.20 -16.14 4.45
N SER A 456 -36.79 -16.75 5.57
CA SER A 456 -37.07 -16.23 6.92
C SER A 456 -36.04 -15.19 7.38
N GLY A 457 -34.91 -15.07 6.69
CA GLY A 457 -33.81 -14.17 7.00
C GLY A 457 -32.52 -14.62 6.34
N LEU A 458 -31.51 -13.74 6.32
CA LEU A 458 -30.23 -14.03 5.68
C LEU A 458 -29.07 -13.74 6.63
N VAL A 459 -28.21 -14.74 6.79
CA VAL A 459 -26.86 -14.56 7.36
C VAL A 459 -25.89 -14.23 6.22
N VAL A 460 -25.06 -13.20 6.40
CA VAL A 460 -24.01 -12.84 5.45
C VAL A 460 -22.67 -12.87 6.16
N ALA A 461 -21.76 -13.73 5.72
CA ALA A 461 -20.45 -13.90 6.32
C ALA A 461 -19.33 -13.32 5.43
N MET A 462 -18.19 -12.99 6.06
CA MET A 462 -16.94 -12.63 5.39
C MET A 462 -15.78 -13.38 6.04
N GLY A 463 -14.84 -13.85 5.23
CA GLY A 463 -13.63 -14.52 5.70
C GLY A 463 -13.85 -15.86 6.42
N THR A 464 -12.88 -16.19 7.28
CA THR A 464 -12.77 -17.42 8.08
C THR A 464 -14.09 -17.85 8.78
N PRO A 465 -14.90 -16.94 9.39
CA PRO A 465 -16.16 -17.32 10.04
C PRO A 465 -17.25 -17.91 9.14
N THR A 466 -17.08 -17.90 7.81
CA THR A 466 -18.07 -18.44 6.87
C THR A 466 -18.40 -19.90 7.16
N GLY A 467 -17.41 -20.70 7.58
CA GLY A 467 -17.63 -22.10 7.97
C GLY A 467 -18.50 -22.24 9.23
N GLN A 468 -18.26 -21.41 10.25
CA GLN A 468 -19.07 -21.41 11.48
C GLN A 468 -20.50 -20.91 11.20
N ALA A 469 -20.65 -19.91 10.33
CA ALA A 469 -21.96 -19.43 9.90
C ALA A 469 -22.73 -20.51 9.14
N LEU A 470 -22.05 -21.33 8.31
CA LEU A 470 -22.66 -22.48 7.64
C LEU A 470 -23.19 -23.52 8.62
N GLU A 471 -22.37 -23.93 9.59
CA GLU A 471 -22.80 -24.89 10.62
C GLU A 471 -24.01 -24.36 11.42
N ALA A 472 -24.00 -23.07 11.76
CA ALA A 472 -25.11 -22.41 12.46
C ALA A 472 -26.40 -22.40 11.62
N VAL A 473 -26.32 -21.99 10.35
CA VAL A 473 -27.48 -21.89 9.45
C VAL A 473 -28.05 -23.27 9.13
N ASP A 474 -27.21 -24.26 8.84
CA ASP A 474 -27.68 -25.63 8.58
C ASP A 474 -28.40 -26.22 9.83
N THR A 475 -27.94 -25.87 11.04
CA THR A 475 -28.62 -26.25 12.29
C THR A 475 -29.97 -25.55 12.44
N LEU A 476 -30.05 -24.23 12.20
CA LEU A 476 -31.32 -23.48 12.25
C LEU A 476 -32.36 -24.04 11.27
N ARG A 477 -31.93 -24.42 10.06
CA ARG A 477 -32.79 -25.06 9.06
C ARG A 477 -33.32 -26.40 9.54
N GLN A 478 -32.50 -27.21 10.20
CA GLN A 478 -32.92 -28.48 10.81
C GLN A 478 -33.91 -28.26 11.97
N GLU A 479 -33.79 -27.14 12.69
CA GLU A 479 -34.72 -26.71 13.73
C GLU A 479 -36.01 -26.07 13.15
N GLY A 480 -36.13 -25.95 11.83
CA GLY A 480 -37.33 -25.45 11.14
C GLY A 480 -37.33 -23.95 10.83
N LEU A 481 -36.22 -23.24 11.05
CA LEU A 481 -36.05 -21.84 10.67
C LEU A 481 -35.38 -21.76 9.28
N ASP A 482 -36.14 -21.33 8.26
CA ASP A 482 -35.65 -21.23 6.87
C ASP A 482 -34.75 -20.01 6.65
N ILE A 483 -33.56 -20.05 7.25
CA ILE A 483 -32.53 -19.03 7.15
C ILE A 483 -31.61 -19.33 5.95
N GLY A 484 -31.27 -18.31 5.19
CA GLY A 484 -30.26 -18.35 4.12
C GLY A 484 -28.86 -18.02 4.64
N LEU A 485 -27.84 -18.38 3.85
CA LEU A 485 -26.45 -17.98 4.06
C LEU A 485 -25.88 -17.45 2.75
N ALA A 486 -25.24 -16.29 2.82
CA ALA A 486 -24.39 -15.78 1.77
C ALA A 486 -22.99 -15.44 2.28
N HIS A 487 -22.02 -15.40 1.37
CA HIS A 487 -20.69 -14.91 1.62
C HIS A 487 -20.38 -13.69 0.75
N ILE A 488 -19.68 -12.71 1.31
CA ILE A 488 -19.16 -11.55 0.59
C ILE A 488 -17.65 -11.50 0.78
N ALA A 489 -16.92 -11.71 -0.30
CA ALA A 489 -15.46 -11.63 -0.30
C ALA A 489 -14.94 -10.20 -0.47
N THR A 490 -15.76 -9.27 -0.96
CA THR A 490 -15.37 -7.89 -1.30
C THR A 490 -16.15 -6.88 -0.45
N PRO A 491 -15.78 -6.64 0.81
CA PRO A 491 -16.54 -5.75 1.69
C PRO A 491 -16.48 -4.27 1.25
N ASP A 492 -15.54 -3.87 0.39
CA ASP A 492 -15.42 -2.52 -0.16
C ASP A 492 -16.42 -2.23 -1.29
N PHE A 493 -16.95 -3.27 -1.94
CA PHE A 493 -17.84 -3.12 -3.08
C PHE A 493 -18.76 -4.33 -3.23
N ILE A 494 -20.06 -4.07 -3.32
CA ILE A 494 -21.11 -5.08 -3.45
C ILE A 494 -21.95 -4.69 -4.65
N ASP A 495 -22.24 -5.66 -5.53
CA ASP A 495 -23.03 -5.42 -6.73
C ASP A 495 -24.46 -4.93 -6.37
N PRO A 496 -24.96 -3.86 -7.02
CA PRO A 496 -26.30 -3.34 -6.75
C PRO A 496 -27.44 -4.34 -6.93
N ALA A 497 -27.34 -5.29 -7.86
CA ALA A 497 -28.34 -6.33 -8.04
C ALA A 497 -28.35 -7.31 -6.87
N ALA A 498 -27.18 -7.64 -6.32
CA ALA A 498 -27.07 -8.46 -5.12
C ALA A 498 -27.61 -7.74 -3.87
N LEU A 499 -27.39 -6.43 -3.74
CA LEU A 499 -28.00 -5.61 -2.68
C LEU A 499 -29.54 -5.68 -2.73
N ALA A 500 -30.11 -5.63 -3.94
CA ALA A 500 -31.57 -5.75 -4.11
C ALA A 500 -32.10 -7.13 -3.72
N GLU A 501 -31.32 -8.20 -3.90
CA GLU A 501 -31.69 -9.54 -3.42
C GLU A 501 -31.63 -9.64 -1.90
N ILE A 502 -30.57 -9.12 -1.28
CA ILE A 502 -30.43 -9.04 0.19
C ILE A 502 -31.60 -8.25 0.80
N ALA A 503 -31.96 -7.12 0.20
CA ALA A 503 -33.03 -6.24 0.69
C ALA A 503 -34.43 -6.87 0.71
N ARG A 504 -34.65 -8.01 0.03
CA ARG A 504 -35.92 -8.75 0.06
C ARG A 504 -36.08 -9.60 1.31
N GLN A 505 -35.01 -9.82 2.06
CA GLN A 505 -35.02 -10.67 3.24
C GLN A 505 -35.69 -9.95 4.43
N PRO A 506 -36.41 -10.66 5.31
CA PRO A 506 -37.05 -10.04 6.47
C PRO A 506 -36.07 -9.36 7.42
N PHE A 507 -34.88 -9.94 7.57
CA PHE A 507 -33.78 -9.40 8.35
C PHE A 507 -32.43 -9.89 7.82
N LEU A 508 -31.38 -9.19 8.24
CA LEU A 508 -29.99 -9.48 7.94
C LEU A 508 -29.23 -9.73 9.24
N ALA A 509 -28.36 -10.74 9.26
CA ALA A 509 -27.34 -10.91 10.26
C ALA A 509 -25.97 -10.98 9.58
N THR A 510 -25.01 -10.14 9.97
CA THR A 510 -23.63 -10.23 9.44
C THR A 510 -22.71 -10.93 10.43
N VAL A 511 -21.80 -11.77 9.93
CA VAL A 511 -20.80 -12.50 10.71
C VAL A 511 -19.41 -12.20 10.17
N GLU A 512 -18.55 -11.63 11.01
CA GLU A 512 -17.21 -11.19 10.59
C GLU A 512 -16.17 -11.33 11.71
N ASP A 513 -14.97 -11.80 11.34
CA ASP A 513 -13.81 -11.80 12.22
C ASP A 513 -13.06 -10.46 12.10
N HIS A 514 -13.80 -9.39 12.41
CA HIS A 514 -13.40 -8.01 12.25
C HIS A 514 -14.22 -7.12 13.19
N SER A 515 -13.76 -5.89 13.43
CA SER A 515 -14.54 -4.89 14.15
C SER A 515 -15.89 -4.64 13.48
N VAL A 516 -16.97 -4.80 14.24
CA VAL A 516 -18.35 -4.55 13.77
C VAL A 516 -18.61 -3.10 13.35
N ASN A 517 -17.73 -2.17 13.74
CA ASN A 517 -17.86 -0.75 13.46
C ASN A 517 -17.35 -0.35 12.07
N THR A 518 -16.46 -1.14 11.49
CA THR A 518 -15.75 -0.76 10.26
C THR A 518 -15.68 -1.87 9.21
N GLY A 519 -16.08 -3.10 9.53
CA GLY A 519 -16.06 -4.23 8.61
C GLY A 519 -17.38 -4.46 7.84
N LEU A 520 -17.66 -5.72 7.53
CA LEU A 520 -18.72 -6.15 6.60
C LEU A 520 -20.09 -5.58 6.99
N GLY A 521 -20.48 -5.65 8.25
CA GLY A 521 -21.75 -5.15 8.74
C GLY A 521 -21.91 -3.65 8.48
N ALA A 522 -20.88 -2.85 8.79
CA ALA A 522 -20.89 -1.42 8.54
C ALA A 522 -20.92 -1.11 7.03
N CYS A 523 -20.13 -1.83 6.22
CA CYS A 523 -20.11 -1.68 4.77
C CYS A 523 -21.46 -1.97 4.13
N LEU A 524 -22.04 -3.14 4.45
CA LEU A 524 -23.30 -3.61 3.87
C LEU A 524 -24.48 -2.73 4.29
N ALA A 525 -24.52 -2.27 5.55
CA ALA A 525 -25.52 -1.31 6.01
C ALA A 525 -25.45 0.01 5.22
N GLY A 526 -24.25 0.55 5.00
CA GLY A 526 -24.05 1.76 4.21
C GLY A 526 -24.44 1.58 2.74
N ALA A 527 -24.10 0.43 2.15
CA ALA A 527 -24.43 0.09 0.77
C ALA A 527 -25.94 -0.06 0.56
N LEU A 528 -26.63 -0.79 1.44
CA LEU A 528 -28.09 -0.93 1.42
C LEU A 528 -28.77 0.43 1.55
N PHE A 529 -28.36 1.24 2.53
CA PHE A 529 -28.93 2.56 2.76
C PHE A 529 -28.75 3.48 1.55
N SER A 530 -27.59 3.44 0.90
CA SER A 530 -27.30 4.23 -0.31
C SER A 530 -28.16 3.84 -1.51
N THR A 531 -28.74 2.63 -1.51
CA THR A 531 -29.70 2.16 -2.54
C THR A 531 -31.17 2.34 -2.11
N GLY A 532 -31.43 3.02 -0.98
CA GLY A 532 -32.77 3.30 -0.49
C GLY A 532 -33.38 2.17 0.36
N HIS A 533 -32.59 1.19 0.77
CA HIS A 533 -33.05 0.07 1.59
C HIS A 533 -32.61 0.21 3.04
N ALA A 534 -33.53 -0.04 3.97
CA ALA A 534 -33.26 -0.17 5.39
C ALA A 534 -33.98 -1.41 5.90
N MET A 535 -33.28 -2.24 6.69
CA MET A 535 -33.82 -3.48 7.21
C MET A 535 -33.26 -3.76 8.61
N PRO A 536 -33.93 -4.60 9.43
CA PRO A 536 -33.37 -5.03 10.70
C PRO A 536 -32.05 -5.76 10.47
N HIS A 537 -31.00 -5.29 11.15
CA HIS A 537 -29.64 -5.77 10.95
C HIS A 537 -28.95 -6.10 12.28
N LEU A 538 -28.64 -7.39 12.48
CA LEU A 538 -27.79 -7.89 13.56
C LEU A 538 -26.34 -7.94 13.09
N ARG A 539 -25.40 -7.35 13.85
CA ARG A 539 -23.96 -7.45 13.57
C ARG A 539 -23.31 -8.36 14.58
N ILE A 540 -22.65 -9.42 14.12
CA ILE A 540 -21.91 -10.39 14.93
C ILE A 540 -20.44 -10.30 14.52
N GLY A 541 -19.58 -9.84 15.42
CA GLY A 541 -18.17 -9.65 15.16
C GLY A 541 -17.43 -9.16 16.39
N VAL A 542 -16.27 -8.54 16.18
CA VAL A 542 -15.40 -8.07 17.26
C VAL A 542 -15.89 -6.72 17.79
N GLU A 543 -16.21 -6.66 19.08
CA GLU A 543 -16.66 -5.43 19.75
C GLU A 543 -15.58 -4.81 20.66
N ASN A 544 -14.63 -5.63 21.12
CA ASN A 544 -13.52 -5.24 21.99
C ASN A 544 -12.31 -6.13 21.69
N TYR A 545 -11.11 -5.75 22.17
CA TYR A 545 -9.93 -6.62 22.07
C TYR A 545 -10.18 -7.97 22.75
N ALA A 546 -9.86 -9.05 22.05
CA ALA A 546 -10.05 -10.40 22.54
C ALA A 546 -8.80 -10.91 23.30
N PRO A 547 -8.94 -11.91 24.18
CA PRO A 547 -7.81 -12.54 24.84
C PRO A 547 -6.97 -13.39 23.87
N SER A 548 -5.83 -13.88 24.37
CA SER A 548 -5.04 -14.94 23.74
C SER A 548 -5.59 -16.30 24.16
N GLY A 549 -5.65 -17.24 23.21
CA GLY A 549 -6.05 -18.63 23.42
C GLY A 549 -6.20 -19.36 22.08
N PRO A 550 -6.47 -20.68 22.09
CA PRO A 550 -6.79 -21.41 20.86
C PRO A 550 -7.90 -20.70 20.08
N SER A 551 -7.79 -20.59 18.75
CA SER A 551 -8.73 -19.80 17.94
C SER A 551 -10.20 -20.19 18.16
N THR A 552 -10.48 -21.47 18.39
CA THR A 552 -11.84 -21.95 18.73
C THR A 552 -12.37 -21.40 20.06
N GLU A 553 -11.52 -21.24 21.06
CA GLU A 553 -11.90 -20.65 22.36
C GLU A 553 -12.09 -19.14 22.23
N VAL A 554 -11.22 -18.47 21.47
CA VAL A 554 -11.32 -17.02 21.21
C VAL A 554 -12.60 -16.70 20.43
N TYR A 555 -12.92 -17.48 19.40
CA TYR A 555 -14.18 -17.34 18.66
C TYR A 555 -15.38 -17.55 19.57
N LYS A 556 -15.37 -18.57 20.43
CA LYS A 556 -16.44 -18.77 21.40
C LYS A 556 -16.58 -17.60 22.37
N HIS A 557 -15.47 -17.08 22.87
CA HIS A 557 -15.45 -15.91 23.75
C HIS A 557 -16.09 -14.67 23.10
N CYS A 558 -15.84 -14.46 21.81
CA CYS A 558 -16.41 -13.35 21.04
C CYS A 558 -17.78 -13.68 20.41
N GLY A 559 -18.29 -14.90 20.61
CA GLY A 559 -19.55 -15.36 20.05
C GLY A 559 -19.57 -15.44 18.52
N LEU A 560 -18.45 -15.91 17.95
CA LEU A 560 -18.21 -16.23 16.53
C LEU A 560 -18.13 -17.74 16.26
N ASP A 561 -18.26 -18.59 17.29
CA ASP A 561 -18.45 -20.03 17.09
C ASP A 561 -19.88 -20.33 16.62
N ALA A 562 -20.08 -21.51 16.02
CA ALA A 562 -21.34 -21.88 15.38
C ALA A 562 -22.54 -21.85 16.34
N ASP A 563 -22.37 -22.31 17.59
CA ASP A 563 -23.44 -22.30 18.59
C ASP A 563 -23.87 -20.87 18.96
N SER A 564 -22.90 -19.99 19.23
CA SER A 564 -23.20 -18.58 19.54
C SER A 564 -23.85 -17.84 18.37
N ILE A 565 -23.40 -18.10 17.13
CA ILE A 565 -24.01 -17.52 15.92
C ILE A 565 -25.46 -18.00 15.80
N ARG A 566 -25.70 -19.32 15.93
CA ARG A 566 -27.05 -19.91 15.90
C ARG A 566 -27.97 -19.24 16.91
N GLU A 567 -27.55 -19.16 18.17
CA GLU A 567 -28.35 -18.59 19.26
C GLU A 567 -28.71 -17.12 19.02
N LYS A 568 -27.74 -16.29 18.60
CA LYS A 568 -27.98 -14.88 18.30
C LYS A 568 -28.94 -14.70 17.12
N VAL A 569 -28.77 -15.47 16.05
CA VAL A 569 -29.64 -15.40 14.86
C VAL A 569 -31.05 -15.90 15.19
N GLN A 570 -31.18 -17.00 15.93
CA GLN A 570 -32.48 -17.53 16.36
C GLN A 570 -33.23 -16.54 17.24
N ALA A 571 -32.58 -15.97 18.25
CA ALA A 571 -33.19 -14.96 19.11
C ALA A 571 -33.66 -13.75 18.30
N PHE A 572 -32.81 -13.25 17.38
CA PHE A 572 -33.15 -12.12 16.52
C PHE A 572 -34.30 -12.43 15.55
N ALA A 573 -34.40 -13.65 15.04
CA ALA A 573 -35.50 -14.09 14.19
C ALA A 573 -36.82 -14.18 14.97
N LEU A 574 -36.81 -14.78 16.16
CA LEU A 574 -38.00 -14.97 17.00
C LEU A 574 -38.59 -13.64 17.51
N GLU A 575 -37.76 -12.62 17.73
CA GLU A 575 -38.24 -11.26 18.07
C GLU A 575 -39.05 -10.59 16.94
N ARG A 576 -38.99 -11.14 15.72
CA ARG A 576 -39.55 -10.55 14.49
C ARG A 576 -40.63 -11.42 13.83
N GLN A 577 -40.87 -12.61 14.37
CA GLN A 577 -42.05 -13.42 14.09
C GLN A 577 -43.20 -12.96 14.98
#